data_AF-A0A738Z8F8-F1
#
_entry.id   AF-A0A738Z8F8-F1
#
_cell.length_a   1.000
_cell.length_b   1.000
_cell.length_c   1.000
_cell.angle_alpha   90.00
_cell.angle_beta   90.00
_cell.angle_gamma   90.00
#
_symmetry.space_group_name_H-M   'P 1'
#
loop_
_entity.id
_entity.type
_entity.pdbx_description
1 polymer ?
#
loop_
_entity_poly.entity_id
_entity_poly.type
_entity_poly.pdbx_seq_one_letter_code
_entity_poly.pdbx_strand_id
1 'polypeptide(L)'
;MQIAGLTIAITALTGILLEETNTSTESHWQGITALISAVLIHAIIYTQCKKRSCTVSVITFNALPCLLAGLILSATGWFFERPQVSTFSVHSILATLYLGAFAGVFGILCYFALQQKANAFQASLVFLIFPLIAVSLEDYIYGYAISTHSMLLIIPLVIGIFLTLVARNIPVTSRCRDNSSQK
;
A
#
# COMPACT_ATOMS: atom_id res chain seq x y z
N MET A 1 -10.22 -12.03 -16.48
CA MET A 1 -9.19 -12.75 -15.71
C MET A 1 -8.47 -11.84 -14.71
N GLN A 2 -7.88 -10.71 -15.12
CA GLN A 2 -7.19 -9.81 -14.16
C GLN A 2 -8.09 -9.22 -13.07
N ILE A 3 -9.29 -8.75 -13.41
CA ILE A 3 -10.25 -8.22 -12.44
C ILE A 3 -10.66 -9.32 -11.44
N ALA A 4 -10.87 -10.55 -11.92
CA ALA A 4 -11.21 -11.70 -11.07
C ALA A 4 -10.07 -12.04 -10.09
N GLY A 5 -8.81 -12.09 -10.57
CA GLY A 5 -7.65 -12.29 -9.71
C GLY A 5 -7.50 -11.21 -8.65
N LEU A 6 -7.72 -9.94 -9.04
CA LEU A 6 -7.69 -8.81 -8.12
C LEU A 6 -8.80 -8.90 -7.07
N THR A 7 -10.03 -9.23 -7.47
CA THR A 7 -11.14 -9.39 -6.52
C THR A 7 -10.87 -10.52 -5.54
N ILE A 8 -10.31 -11.65 -5.99
CA ILE A 8 -9.94 -12.76 -5.10
C ILE A 8 -8.87 -12.30 -4.10
N ALA A 9 -7.83 -11.61 -4.57
CA ALA A 9 -6.75 -11.12 -3.71
C ALA A 9 -7.26 -10.10 -2.67
N ILE A 10 -8.11 -9.14 -3.08
CA ILE A 10 -8.68 -8.15 -2.17
C ILE A 10 -9.60 -8.80 -1.14
N THR A 11 -10.48 -9.72 -1.55
CA THR A 11 -11.39 -10.41 -0.62
C THR A 11 -10.61 -11.26 0.39
N ALA A 12 -9.58 -11.99 -0.07
CA ALA A 12 -8.73 -12.78 0.81
C ALA A 12 -7.97 -11.90 1.82
N LEU A 13 -7.36 -10.81 1.35
CA LEU A 13 -6.66 -9.85 2.21
C LEU A 13 -7.59 -9.20 3.23
N THR A 14 -8.80 -8.82 2.80
CA THR A 14 -9.82 -8.25 3.69
C THR A 14 -10.22 -9.24 4.76
N GLY A 15 -10.40 -10.52 4.40
CA GLY A 15 -10.69 -11.59 5.36
C GLY A 15 -9.58 -11.78 6.39
N ILE A 16 -8.31 -11.77 5.97
CA ILE A 16 -7.15 -11.85 6.88
C ILE A 16 -7.19 -10.68 7.87
N LEU A 17 -7.32 -9.45 7.37
CA LEU A 17 -7.32 -8.27 8.23
C LEU A 17 -8.51 -8.25 9.19
N LEU A 18 -9.70 -8.67 8.75
CA LEU A 18 -10.88 -8.73 9.61
C LEU A 18 -10.73 -9.78 10.72
N GLU A 19 -10.18 -10.95 10.41
CA GLU A 19 -9.94 -12.00 11.40
C GLU A 19 -8.94 -11.54 12.46
N GLU A 20 -7.81 -10.97 12.02
CA GLU A 20 -6.78 -10.46 12.93
C GLU A 20 -7.24 -9.21 13.70
N THR A 21 -8.18 -8.41 13.17
CA THR A 21 -8.74 -7.24 13.87
C THR A 21 -9.85 -7.61 14.86
N ASN A 22 -10.68 -8.63 14.59
CA ASN A 22 -11.81 -9.03 15.45
C ASN A 22 -11.40 -9.58 16.83
N THR A 23 -10.12 -9.89 17.02
CA THR A 23 -9.54 -10.21 18.34
C THR A 23 -9.45 -8.98 19.26
N SER A 24 -9.60 -7.77 18.71
CA SER A 24 -9.54 -6.50 19.42
C SER A 24 -10.94 -6.03 19.85
N THR A 25 -11.17 -5.81 21.14
CA THR A 25 -12.49 -5.46 21.73
C THR A 25 -12.90 -3.99 21.56
N GLU A 26 -12.11 -3.15 20.89
CA GLU A 26 -12.35 -1.70 20.76
C GLU A 26 -12.98 -1.30 19.41
N SER A 27 -13.82 -0.26 19.43
CA SER A 27 -14.50 0.25 18.22
C SER A 27 -13.57 1.15 17.40
N HIS A 28 -12.96 0.62 16.35
CA HIS A 28 -11.99 1.33 15.50
C HIS A 28 -12.61 2.14 14.33
N TRP A 29 -13.92 2.35 14.31
CA TRP A 29 -14.64 2.97 13.17
C TRP A 29 -14.13 4.37 12.77
N GLN A 30 -13.71 5.19 13.75
CA GLN A 30 -13.16 6.52 13.46
C GLN A 30 -11.81 6.44 12.73
N GLY A 31 -10.96 5.49 13.09
CA GLY A 31 -9.69 5.24 12.39
C GLY A 31 -9.92 4.73 10.96
N ILE A 32 -10.85 3.79 10.78
CA ILE A 32 -11.20 3.23 9.47
C ILE A 32 -11.70 4.32 8.52
N THR A 33 -12.63 5.16 8.99
CA THR A 33 -13.17 6.27 8.17
C THR A 33 -12.09 7.29 7.81
N ALA A 34 -11.21 7.64 8.76
CA ALA A 34 -10.06 8.50 8.49
C ALA A 34 -9.12 7.90 7.43
N LEU A 35 -8.78 6.61 7.52
CA LEU A 35 -7.92 5.93 6.55
C LEU A 35 -8.52 5.90 5.14
N ILE A 36 -9.81 5.59 5.01
CA ILE A 36 -10.52 5.60 3.72
C ILE A 36 -10.45 7.01 3.10
N SER A 37 -10.72 8.05 3.90
CA SER A 37 -10.65 9.43 3.42
C SER A 37 -9.24 9.81 2.94
N ALA A 38 -8.21 9.42 3.70
CA ALA A 38 -6.82 9.69 3.37
C ALA A 38 -6.40 9.01 2.05
N VAL A 39 -6.78 7.75 1.84
CA VAL A 39 -6.47 7.00 0.62
C VAL A 39 -7.17 7.60 -0.60
N LEU A 40 -8.43 8.04 -0.46
CA LEU A 40 -9.16 8.70 -1.54
C LEU A 40 -8.50 10.04 -1.92
N ILE A 41 -8.18 10.88 -0.93
CA ILE A 41 -7.48 12.15 -1.16
C ILE A 41 -6.15 11.90 -1.87
N HIS A 42 -5.37 10.95 -1.38
CA HIS A 42 -4.09 10.58 -1.97
C HIS A 42 -4.25 10.10 -3.42
N ALA A 43 -5.19 9.21 -3.71
CA ALA A 43 -5.43 8.70 -5.06
C ALA A 43 -5.85 9.82 -6.04
N ILE A 44 -6.74 10.72 -5.62
CA ILE A 44 -7.20 11.85 -6.45
C ILE A 44 -6.04 12.82 -6.74
N ILE A 45 -5.32 13.25 -5.71
CA ILE A 45 -4.19 14.18 -5.88
C ILE A 45 -3.14 13.54 -6.78
N TYR A 46 -2.76 12.28 -6.53
CA TYR A 46 -1.73 11.59 -7.29
C TYR A 46 -2.09 11.44 -8.77
N THR A 47 -3.33 11.05 -9.07
CA THR A 47 -3.81 10.89 -10.46
C THR A 47 -3.91 12.24 -11.19
N GLN A 48 -4.38 13.29 -10.51
CA GLN A 48 -4.50 14.63 -11.08
C GLN A 48 -3.14 15.28 -11.29
N CYS A 49 -2.20 15.11 -10.36
CA CYS A 49 -0.83 15.59 -10.50
C CYS A 49 -0.10 14.85 -11.61
N LYS A 50 -0.24 13.52 -11.73
CA LYS A 50 0.29 12.76 -12.86
C LYS A 50 -0.24 13.25 -14.21
N LYS A 51 -1.50 13.72 -14.26
CA LYS A 51 -2.11 14.30 -15.47
C LYS A 51 -1.62 15.72 -15.80
N ARG A 52 -1.29 16.54 -14.80
CA ARG A 52 -1.03 17.99 -14.97
C ARG A 52 0.43 18.42 -14.77
N SER A 53 1.25 17.64 -14.05
CA SER A 53 2.57 18.05 -13.55
C SER A 53 3.72 17.21 -14.12
N CYS A 54 3.70 16.92 -15.42
CA CYS A 54 4.69 16.06 -16.07
C CYS A 54 6.13 16.59 -16.08
N THR A 55 6.36 17.84 -15.66
CA THR A 55 7.67 18.51 -15.72
C THR A 55 8.41 18.61 -14.37
N VAL A 56 7.74 18.29 -13.26
CA VAL A 56 8.35 18.38 -11.92
C VAL A 56 9.06 17.09 -11.59
N SER A 57 10.28 17.18 -11.06
CA SER A 57 11.03 15.99 -10.63
C SER A 57 10.26 15.21 -9.56
N VAL A 58 10.32 13.89 -9.61
CA VAL A 58 9.69 12.99 -8.63
C VAL A 58 10.14 13.30 -7.20
N ILE A 59 11.41 13.68 -7.03
CA ILE A 59 11.98 14.03 -5.74
C ILE A 59 11.30 15.29 -5.20
N THR A 60 11.23 16.35 -6.00
CA THR A 60 10.57 17.61 -5.61
C THR A 60 9.09 17.40 -5.32
N PHE A 61 8.42 16.57 -6.13
CA PHE A 61 7.00 16.27 -6.00
C PHE A 61 6.64 15.54 -4.69
N ASN A 62 7.58 14.82 -4.06
CA ASN A 62 7.37 14.21 -2.76
C ASN A 62 7.98 15.03 -1.62
N ALA A 63 9.21 15.52 -1.79
CA ALA A 63 9.95 16.19 -0.72
C ALA A 63 9.26 17.46 -0.21
N LEU A 64 8.79 18.33 -1.11
CA LEU A 64 8.15 19.59 -0.71
C LEU A 64 6.80 19.36 0.00
N PRO A 65 5.86 18.56 -0.54
CA PRO A 65 4.64 18.23 0.19
C PRO A 65 4.89 17.51 1.50
N CYS A 66 5.85 16.57 1.54
CA CYS A 66 6.21 15.87 2.78
C CYS A 66 6.80 16.81 3.83
N LEU A 67 7.61 17.80 3.44
CA LEU A 67 8.14 18.81 4.38
C LEU A 67 7.00 19.65 4.96
N LEU A 68 6.10 20.13 4.10
CA LEU A 68 4.96 20.93 4.55
C LEU A 68 4.03 20.12 5.46
N ALA A 69 3.73 18.88 5.07
CA ALA A 69 2.94 17.96 5.89
C ALA A 69 3.63 17.67 7.23
N GLY A 70 4.95 17.46 7.24
CA GLY A 70 5.73 17.25 8.46
C GLY A 70 5.64 18.45 9.41
N LEU A 71 5.79 19.68 8.90
CA LEU A 71 5.64 20.89 9.70
C LEU A 71 4.23 21.04 10.29
N ILE A 72 3.20 20.83 9.47
CA ILE A 72 1.80 20.89 9.91
C ILE A 72 1.54 19.82 10.96
N LEU A 73 1.93 18.56 10.72
CA LEU A 73 1.72 17.44 11.63
C LEU A 73 2.47 17.61 12.95
N SER A 74 3.71 18.10 12.92
CA SER A 74 4.46 18.41 14.14
C SER A 74 3.81 19.53 14.94
N ALA A 75 3.32 20.59 14.27
CA ALA A 75 2.60 21.66 14.95
C ALA A 75 1.29 21.14 15.56
N THR A 76 0.48 20.38 14.81
CA THR A 76 -0.77 19.81 15.33
C THR A 76 -0.49 18.83 16.47
N GLY A 77 0.50 17.94 16.35
CA GLY A 77 0.89 17.03 17.42
C GLY A 77 1.31 17.77 18.69
N TRP A 78 2.06 18.88 18.55
CA TRP A 78 2.44 19.70 19.69
C TRP A 78 1.22 20.27 20.45
N PHE A 79 0.21 20.77 19.74
CA PHE A 79 -0.97 21.37 20.36
C PHE A 79 -1.98 20.34 20.89
N PHE A 80 -2.18 19.23 20.19
CA PHE A 80 -3.19 18.21 20.52
C PHE A 80 -2.66 17.15 21.47
N GLU A 81 -1.44 16.63 21.27
CA GLU A 81 -0.86 15.55 22.07
C GLU A 81 -0.03 16.07 23.27
N ARG A 82 0.39 17.35 23.23
CA ARG A 82 1.18 18.01 24.29
C ARG A 82 2.38 17.14 24.75
N PRO A 83 3.32 16.83 23.84
CA PRO A 83 4.35 15.83 24.08
C PRO A 83 5.28 16.26 25.22
N GLN A 84 5.53 15.33 26.15
CA GLN A 84 6.53 15.52 27.19
C GLN A 84 7.90 15.06 26.68
N VAL A 85 8.70 15.98 26.15
CA VAL A 85 9.98 15.66 25.50
C VAL A 85 10.95 14.88 26.41
N SER A 86 10.84 15.02 27.73
CA SER A 86 11.68 14.29 28.69
C SER A 86 11.43 12.77 28.72
N THR A 87 10.31 12.28 28.18
CA THR A 87 10.00 10.85 28.13
C THR A 87 10.51 10.18 26.85
N PHE A 88 11.07 10.95 25.91
CA PHE A 88 11.55 10.42 24.65
C PHE A 88 12.84 9.63 24.87
N SER A 89 12.77 8.32 24.65
CA SER A 89 13.95 7.47 24.71
C SER A 89 14.79 7.63 23.45
N VAL A 90 16.11 7.44 23.57
CA VAL A 90 17.04 7.45 22.43
C VAL A 90 16.64 6.41 21.38
N HIS A 91 16.15 5.25 21.83
CA HIS A 91 15.68 4.16 20.95
C HIS A 91 14.48 4.60 20.10
N SER A 92 13.51 5.31 20.70
CA SER A 92 12.36 5.84 19.97
C SER A 92 12.78 6.87 18.93
N ILE A 93 13.67 7.81 19.28
CA ILE A 93 14.17 8.83 18.35
C ILE A 93 14.89 8.17 17.17
N LEU A 94 15.78 7.21 17.44
CA LEU A 94 16.51 6.48 16.39
C LEU A 94 15.57 5.67 15.51
N ALA A 95 14.55 5.02 16.07
CA ALA A 95 13.55 4.29 15.31
C ALA A 95 12.75 5.22 14.39
N THR A 96 12.34 6.40 14.87
CA THR A 96 11.64 7.40 14.05
C THR A 96 12.53 7.93 12.92
N LEU A 97 13.82 8.20 13.19
CA LEU A 97 14.77 8.62 12.16
C LEU A 97 15.00 7.54 11.10
N TYR A 98 15.16 6.28 11.53
CA TYR A 98 15.28 5.14 10.63
C TYR A 98 14.03 4.99 9.75
N LEU A 99 12.83 5.06 10.36
CA LEU A 99 11.57 4.96 9.64
C LEU A 99 11.41 6.10 8.62
N GLY A 100 11.77 7.33 8.98
CA GLY A 100 11.71 8.47 8.07
C GLY A 100 12.67 8.34 6.87
N ALA A 101 13.94 8.00 7.13
CA ALA A 101 14.96 7.94 6.07
C ALA A 101 14.82 6.69 5.19
N PHE A 102 14.76 5.49 5.80
CA PHE A 102 14.75 4.24 5.05
C PHE A 102 13.35 3.86 4.59
N ALA A 103 12.37 3.77 5.49
CA ALA A 103 11.02 3.36 5.08
C ALA A 103 10.31 4.47 4.28
N GLY A 104 10.52 5.73 4.67
CA GLY A 104 9.96 6.91 4.00
C GLY A 104 10.67 7.23 2.68
N VAL A 105 11.85 7.85 2.75
CA VAL A 105 12.55 8.38 1.56
C VAL A 105 12.98 7.27 0.60
N PHE A 106 13.67 6.23 1.09
CA PHE A 106 14.11 5.17 0.19
C PHE A 106 12.93 4.35 -0.36
N GLY A 107 11.94 4.05 0.47
CA GLY A 107 10.72 3.35 0.04
C GLY A 107 9.98 4.05 -1.09
N ILE A 108 9.77 5.37 -0.97
CA ILE A 108 9.07 6.14 -2.02
C ILE A 108 9.91 6.21 -3.31
N LEU A 109 11.24 6.37 -3.21
CA LEU A 109 12.12 6.34 -4.38
C LEU A 109 12.07 4.99 -5.12
N CYS A 110 12.08 3.88 -4.38
CA CYS A 110 11.90 2.54 -4.95
C CYS A 110 10.54 2.39 -5.64
N TYR A 111 9.47 2.89 -5.03
CA TYR A 111 8.14 2.86 -5.63
C TYR A 111 8.07 3.61 -6.96
N PHE A 112 8.65 4.81 -7.04
CA PHE A 112 8.71 5.55 -8.29
C PHE A 112 9.62 4.91 -9.33
N ALA A 113 10.77 4.35 -8.92
CA ALA A 113 11.63 3.59 -9.81
C ALA A 113 10.90 2.36 -10.39
N LEU A 114 10.07 1.69 -9.59
CA LEU A 114 9.19 0.61 -10.05
C LEU A 114 8.16 1.13 -11.05
N GLN A 115 7.53 2.29 -10.79
CA GLN A 115 6.57 2.89 -11.72
C GLN A 115 7.17 3.32 -13.07
N GLN A 116 8.48 3.57 -13.15
CA GLN A 116 9.14 3.82 -14.43
C GLN A 116 9.23 2.55 -15.30
N LYS A 117 9.21 1.37 -14.68
CA LYS A 117 9.33 0.06 -15.35
C LYS A 117 8.01 -0.73 -15.41
N ALA A 118 7.02 -0.35 -14.60
CA ALA A 118 5.76 -1.04 -14.43
C ALA A 118 4.58 -0.06 -14.45
N ASN A 119 3.41 -0.50 -14.92
CA ASN A 119 2.22 0.35 -14.87
C ASN A 119 1.76 0.56 -13.41
N ALA A 120 1.04 1.65 -13.11
CA ALA A 120 0.54 1.97 -11.77
C ALA A 120 -0.23 0.80 -11.13
N PHE A 121 -1.00 0.05 -11.93
CA PHE A 121 -1.71 -1.15 -11.48
C PHE A 121 -0.78 -2.28 -10.99
N GLN A 122 0.39 -2.46 -11.63
CA GLN A 122 1.37 -3.46 -11.17
C GLN A 122 2.08 -2.99 -9.90
N ALA A 123 2.48 -1.72 -9.87
CA ALA A 123 3.09 -1.14 -8.69
C ALA A 123 2.15 -1.23 -7.47
N SER A 124 0.82 -1.13 -7.68
CA SER A 124 -0.14 -1.30 -6.59
C SER A 124 -0.28 -2.73 -6.06
N LEU A 125 0.09 -3.76 -6.82
CA LEU A 125 0.06 -5.15 -6.32
C LEU A 125 1.06 -5.38 -5.19
N VAL A 126 2.16 -4.61 -5.15
CA VAL A 126 3.14 -4.67 -4.06
C VAL A 126 2.47 -4.31 -2.72
N PHE A 127 1.49 -3.40 -2.73
CA PHE A 127 0.74 -3.03 -1.53
C PHE A 127 -0.21 -4.12 -1.04
N LEU A 128 -0.54 -5.14 -1.85
CA LEU A 128 -1.29 -6.31 -1.39
C LEU A 128 -0.41 -7.30 -0.63
N ILE A 129 0.90 -7.28 -0.87
CA ILE A 129 1.88 -8.13 -0.19
C ILE A 129 2.27 -7.52 1.17
N PHE A 130 2.28 -6.19 1.27
CA PHE A 130 2.72 -5.48 2.48
C PHE A 130 2.01 -5.94 3.77
N PRO A 131 0.66 -6.04 3.84
CA PRO A 131 0.00 -6.45 5.09
C PRO A 131 0.31 -7.91 5.45
N LEU A 132 0.58 -8.77 4.47
CA LEU A 132 0.99 -10.14 4.74
C LEU A 132 2.36 -10.18 5.44
N ILE A 133 3.32 -9.40 4.95
CA ILE A 133 4.64 -9.27 5.61
C ILE A 133 4.48 -8.71 7.02
N ALA A 134 3.62 -7.69 7.20
CA ALA A 134 3.38 -7.09 8.51
C ALA A 134 2.86 -8.11 9.53
N VAL A 135 1.78 -8.83 9.21
CA VAL A 135 1.19 -9.84 10.11
C VAL A 135 2.17 -10.99 10.38
N SER A 136 2.90 -11.47 9.38
CA SER A 136 3.92 -12.53 9.58
C SER A 136 5.08 -12.08 10.46
N LEU A 137 5.52 -10.83 10.33
CA LEU A 137 6.62 -10.31 11.14
C LEU A 137 6.16 -10.02 12.57
N GLU A 138 4.91 -9.60 12.75
CA GLU A 138 4.29 -9.39 14.06
C GLU A 138 4.18 -10.70 14.85
N ASP A 139 3.73 -11.79 14.23
CA ASP A 139 3.78 -13.15 14.81
C ASP A 139 5.22 -13.56 15.17
N TYR A 140 6.17 -13.40 14.25
CA TYR A 140 7.56 -13.79 14.49
C TYR A 140 8.23 -13.02 15.64
N ILE A 141 7.96 -11.72 15.77
CA ILE A 141 8.59 -10.86 16.78
C ILE A 141 7.90 -10.97 18.14
N TYR A 142 6.56 -10.95 18.17
CA TYR A 142 5.78 -10.86 19.41
C TYR A 142 5.19 -12.20 19.85
N GLY A 143 5.27 -13.24 19.01
CA GLY A 143 4.78 -14.60 19.30
C GLY A 143 3.26 -14.72 19.21
N TYR A 144 2.59 -13.84 18.47
CA TYR A 144 1.14 -13.90 18.28
C TYR A 144 0.76 -14.97 17.27
N ALA A 145 0.13 -16.05 17.71
CA ALA A 145 -0.37 -17.08 16.80
C ALA A 145 -1.39 -16.49 15.79
N ILE A 146 -0.99 -16.43 14.51
CA ILE A 146 -1.87 -16.08 13.39
C ILE A 146 -3.07 -17.04 13.39
N SER A 147 -4.28 -16.52 13.19
CA SER A 147 -5.47 -17.36 13.13
C SER A 147 -5.34 -18.41 12.01
N THR A 148 -5.73 -19.65 12.29
CA THR A 148 -5.77 -20.73 11.29
C THR A 148 -6.59 -20.33 10.06
N HIS A 149 -7.63 -19.50 10.25
CA HIS A 149 -8.44 -18.95 9.16
C HIS A 149 -7.64 -17.96 8.29
N SER A 150 -6.88 -17.05 8.89
CA SER A 150 -5.96 -16.15 8.18
C SER A 150 -4.92 -16.94 7.39
N MET A 151 -4.37 -18.02 7.97
CA MET A 151 -3.40 -18.89 7.31
C MET A 151 -3.97 -19.55 6.05
N LEU A 152 -5.23 -19.99 6.09
CA LEU A 152 -5.93 -20.53 4.93
C LEU A 152 -6.20 -19.47 3.84
N LEU A 153 -6.46 -18.22 4.23
CA LEU A 153 -6.72 -17.12 3.29
C LEU A 153 -5.46 -16.63 2.55
N ILE A 154 -4.25 -17.00 3.01
CA ILE A 154 -3.01 -16.74 2.26
C ILE A 154 -3.03 -17.46 0.90
N ILE A 155 -3.59 -18.67 0.82
CA ILE A 155 -3.64 -19.46 -0.42
C ILE A 155 -4.43 -18.72 -1.53
N PRO A 156 -5.70 -18.33 -1.32
CA PRO A 156 -6.44 -17.55 -2.32
C PRO A 156 -5.81 -16.17 -2.58
N LEU A 157 -5.16 -15.54 -1.60
CA LEU A 157 -4.42 -14.29 -1.80
C LEU A 157 -3.29 -14.46 -2.84
N VAL A 158 -2.44 -15.46 -2.66
CA VAL A 158 -1.33 -15.76 -3.57
C VAL A 158 -1.86 -16.14 -4.96
N ILE A 159 -2.90 -16.98 -5.02
CA ILE A 159 -3.54 -17.36 -6.29
C ILE A 159 -4.12 -16.13 -7.01
N GLY A 160 -4.77 -15.22 -6.28
CA GLY A 160 -5.35 -14.00 -6.84
C GLY A 160 -4.29 -13.05 -7.42
N ILE A 161 -3.17 -12.86 -6.70
CA ILE A 161 -2.02 -12.08 -7.19
C ILE A 161 -1.42 -12.74 -8.45
N PHE A 162 -1.19 -14.06 -8.41
CA PHE A 162 -0.63 -14.81 -9.52
C PHE A 162 -1.53 -14.73 -10.77
N LEU A 163 -2.84 -14.95 -10.61
CA LEU A 163 -3.81 -14.87 -11.70
C LEU A 163 -3.84 -13.46 -12.32
N THR A 164 -3.75 -12.42 -11.50
CA THR A 164 -3.68 -11.02 -11.97
C THR A 164 -2.44 -10.75 -12.82
N LEU A 165 -1.29 -11.30 -12.42
CA LEU A 165 -0.02 -11.16 -13.14
C LEU A 165 -0.01 -11.98 -14.44
N VAL A 166 -0.42 -13.25 -14.40
CA VAL A 166 -0.41 -14.17 -15.56
C VAL A 166 -1.42 -13.77 -16.61
N ALA A 167 -2.63 -13.35 -16.20
CA ALA A 167 -3.67 -12.93 -17.13
C ALA A 167 -3.29 -11.70 -17.98
N ARG A 168 -2.21 -10.98 -17.63
CA ARG A 168 -1.65 -9.90 -18.44
C ARG A 168 -0.68 -10.37 -19.51
N ASN A 169 0.03 -11.47 -19.25
CA ASN A 169 1.07 -11.99 -20.14
C ASN A 169 0.49 -12.80 -21.30
N ILE A 170 -0.83 -12.99 -21.37
CA ILE A 170 -1.51 -13.54 -22.54
C ILE A 170 -1.73 -12.38 -23.51
N PRO A 171 -0.94 -12.28 -24.60
CA PRO A 171 -1.23 -11.32 -25.65
C PRO A 171 -2.54 -11.74 -26.31
N VAL A 172 -3.36 -10.78 -26.72
CA VAL A 172 -4.52 -11.02 -27.60
C VAL A 172 -3.96 -11.39 -28.99
N THR A 173 -3.43 -12.60 -29.14
CA THR A 173 -3.00 -13.16 -30.42
C THR A 173 -4.13 -14.02 -30.97
N SER A 174 -5.18 -13.41 -31.55
CA SER A 174 -6.11 -14.07 -32.50
C SER A 174 -7.28 -13.18 -32.92
N ARG A 175 -7.04 -11.98 -33.47
CA ARG A 175 -8.12 -11.26 -34.15
C ARG A 175 -7.70 -10.50 -35.42
N CYS A 176 -6.80 -11.08 -36.19
CA CYS A 176 -6.49 -10.59 -37.53
C CYS A 176 -6.01 -11.73 -38.46
N ARG A 177 -6.86 -12.74 -38.70
CA ARG A 177 -6.65 -13.67 -39.82
C ARG A 177 -7.98 -14.30 -40.26
N ASP A 178 -8.98 -13.47 -40.53
CA ASP A 178 -10.27 -13.98 -41.03
C ASP A 178 -11.03 -12.99 -41.93
N ASN A 179 -10.32 -12.17 -42.73
CA ASN A 179 -11.01 -11.30 -43.68
C ASN A 179 -10.30 -11.08 -45.02
N SER A 180 -9.52 -12.04 -45.51
CA SER A 180 -8.84 -11.91 -46.81
C SER A 180 -8.95 -13.15 -47.70
N SER A 181 -10.06 -13.89 -47.64
CA SER A 181 -10.41 -14.91 -48.65
C SER A 181 -11.91 -14.97 -48.90
N GLN A 182 -12.55 -13.82 -49.13
CA GLN A 182 -13.81 -13.76 -49.90
C GLN A 182 -13.90 -12.40 -50.60
N LYS A 183 -13.28 -12.30 -51.77
CA LYS A 183 -13.82 -11.69 -53.00
C LYS A 183 -12.76 -11.68 -54.10
#